data_AF-A0A3A9EX11-F1
#
_entry.id   AF-A0A3A9EX11-F1
#
_cell.length_a   1.000
_cell.length_b   1.000
_cell.length_c   1.000
_cell.angle_alpha   90.00
_cell.angle_beta   90.00
_cell.angle_gamma   90.00
#
_symmetry.space_group_name_H-M   'P 1'
#
loop_
_entity.id
_entity.type
_entity.pdbx_description
1 polymer ?
#
loop_
_entity_poly.entity_id
_entity_poly.type
_entity_poly.pdbx_seq_one_letter_code
_entity_poly.pdbx_strand_id
1 'polypeptide(L)'
;MDKALADFVQDPLSYDLHDLMDDDEIREMAEQVEALRKELNMDLQQCRKWNEKEEGQKILDTPEAISYESFYDPGDNDYAVQMDDAFWHLETIREKSLAVDELCACNHMAIYLRWCMEHDLMGEKFLAQYGEVVRKVKADPASVDLRVFIRDELCGQLHGSLFNQEGWAFACCYYGEPDTPYFPRDIDNYAFDIIGLERNFSDEIQDEAYLFLPFDEETYQAIAGVIEERFENWQGQYFDKDTLEPSETARAIMEYLDCKCTYFPSMADDALIISAYGYARRDSAHEGFIPMLIMADDETLLECLVMNADPENDADCYEFDLKTVEEYRKKMLAAPVKDGKAVLEEVIGRRKEEAEDDGMDWEEDILGEMDGGYDNCRFSSYWTPGSDMTCPVILARIPVKNPWEVFACLPFGNWNECPDTSELMAAAKYWFEQYGAVPAVMSHDELEFDLPRPVSRERAMEAAAEQYGFCPDLDQSGDGSIGSLADVLWQSTVWYFWWD
;
A
#
# COMPACT_ATOMS: atom_id res chain seq x y z
N MET A 1 37.79 -42.38 -14.50
CA MET A 1 37.14 -41.13 -14.05
C MET A 1 38.28 -40.22 -13.63
N ASP A 2 38.52 -39.19 -14.42
CA ASP A 2 39.71 -38.34 -14.32
C ASP A 2 39.71 -37.57 -13.01
N LYS A 3 40.88 -37.43 -12.38
CA LYS A 3 41.01 -36.79 -11.07
C LYS A 3 40.50 -35.33 -11.09
N ALA A 4 40.72 -34.63 -12.20
CA ALA A 4 40.22 -33.29 -12.44
C ALA A 4 38.69 -33.20 -12.39
N LEU A 5 37.98 -34.22 -12.90
CA LEU A 5 36.52 -34.26 -12.90
C LEU A 5 35.96 -34.49 -11.48
N ALA A 6 36.67 -35.26 -10.66
CA ALA A 6 36.30 -35.49 -9.26
C ALA A 6 36.56 -34.27 -8.38
N ASP A 7 37.64 -33.52 -8.66
CA ASP A 7 38.00 -32.30 -7.95
C ASP A 7 37.04 -31.14 -8.33
N PHE A 8 36.62 -31.02 -9.61
CA PHE A 8 35.62 -30.04 -10.07
C PHE A 8 34.25 -30.20 -9.39
N VAL A 9 33.78 -31.43 -9.20
CA VAL A 9 32.48 -31.70 -8.54
C VAL A 9 32.47 -31.28 -7.07
N GLN A 10 33.64 -31.19 -6.41
CA GLN A 10 33.73 -30.80 -5.01
C GLN A 10 33.86 -29.28 -4.78
N ASP A 11 34.45 -28.54 -5.73
CA ASP A 11 34.65 -27.09 -5.61
C ASP A 11 34.65 -26.38 -6.99
N PRO A 12 33.49 -26.28 -7.67
CA PRO A 12 33.40 -25.85 -9.07
C PRO A 12 33.72 -24.36 -9.28
N LEU A 13 33.57 -23.53 -8.24
CA LEU A 13 33.83 -22.08 -8.31
C LEU A 13 35.32 -21.72 -8.25
N SER A 14 36.18 -22.69 -7.92
CA SER A 14 37.64 -22.51 -7.85
C SER A 14 38.35 -22.70 -9.20
N TYR A 15 37.63 -23.18 -10.22
CA TYR A 15 38.15 -23.43 -11.57
C TYR A 15 37.66 -22.34 -12.54
N ASP A 16 38.59 -21.76 -13.30
CA ASP A 16 38.24 -20.98 -14.49
C ASP A 16 37.83 -21.96 -15.59
N LEU A 17 36.59 -21.86 -16.07
CA LEU A 17 36.06 -22.73 -17.12
C LEU A 17 36.88 -22.63 -18.42
N HIS A 18 37.51 -21.48 -18.67
CA HIS A 18 38.40 -21.29 -19.82
C HIS A 18 39.72 -22.07 -19.72
N ASP A 19 40.12 -22.55 -18.54
CA ASP A 19 41.30 -23.39 -18.35
C ASP A 19 41.02 -24.87 -18.66
N LEU A 20 39.75 -25.28 -18.74
CA LEU A 20 39.32 -26.66 -18.90
C LEU A 20 38.63 -26.93 -20.24
N MET A 21 37.99 -25.92 -20.81
CA MET A 21 37.17 -26.01 -22.02
C MET A 21 37.35 -24.74 -22.85
N ASP A 22 37.30 -24.87 -24.17
CA ASP A 22 37.33 -23.68 -25.04
C ASP A 22 35.94 -23.01 -25.14
N ASP A 23 35.90 -21.79 -25.69
CA ASP A 23 34.67 -20.99 -25.77
C ASP A 23 33.55 -21.71 -26.57
N ASP A 24 33.91 -22.56 -27.53
CA ASP A 24 32.94 -23.32 -28.32
C ASP A 24 32.38 -24.50 -27.49
N GLU A 25 33.22 -25.18 -26.70
CA GLU A 25 32.80 -26.24 -25.76
C GLU A 25 31.95 -25.69 -24.60
N ILE A 26 32.28 -24.52 -24.06
CA ILE A 26 31.48 -23.82 -23.04
C ILE A 26 30.11 -23.46 -23.60
N ARG A 27 30.06 -22.96 -24.84
CA ARG A 27 28.81 -22.64 -25.53
C ARG A 27 27.98 -23.89 -25.82
N GLU A 28 28.59 -24.98 -26.26
CA GLU A 28 27.90 -26.25 -26.48
C GLU A 28 27.35 -26.81 -25.15
N MET A 29 28.10 -26.70 -24.05
CA MET A 29 27.63 -27.09 -22.73
C MET A 29 26.47 -26.21 -22.25
N ALA A 30 26.52 -24.89 -22.48
CA ALA A 30 25.42 -23.99 -22.19
C ALA A 30 24.16 -24.32 -23.01
N GLU A 31 24.33 -24.67 -24.30
CA GLU A 31 23.24 -25.14 -25.17
C GLU A 31 22.67 -26.50 -24.70
N GLN A 32 23.51 -27.40 -24.19
CA GLN A 32 23.08 -28.69 -23.62
C GLN A 32 22.39 -28.51 -22.26
N VAL A 33 22.88 -27.62 -21.40
CA VAL A 33 22.22 -27.26 -20.13
C VAL A 33 20.87 -26.60 -20.41
N GLU A 34 20.79 -25.72 -21.40
CA GLU A 34 19.53 -25.09 -21.84
C GLU A 34 18.58 -26.12 -22.48
N ALA A 35 19.10 -27.13 -23.19
CA ALA A 35 18.31 -28.23 -23.72
C ALA A 35 17.76 -29.15 -22.61
N LEU A 36 18.59 -29.50 -21.63
CA LEU A 36 18.18 -30.25 -20.43
C LEU A 36 17.19 -29.43 -19.57
N ARG A 37 17.37 -28.12 -19.49
CA ARG A 37 16.44 -27.19 -18.84
C ARG A 37 15.10 -27.17 -19.56
N LYS A 38 15.07 -27.17 -20.90
CA LYS A 38 13.84 -27.32 -21.69
C LYS A 38 13.19 -28.70 -21.53
N GLU A 39 13.99 -29.75 -21.35
CA GLU A 39 13.50 -31.11 -21.06
C GLU A 39 12.89 -31.21 -19.64
N LEU A 40 13.46 -30.54 -18.63
CA LEU A 40 12.83 -30.38 -17.30
C LEU A 40 11.55 -29.52 -17.36
N ASN A 41 11.55 -28.48 -18.20
CA ASN A 41 10.38 -27.63 -18.47
C ASN A 41 9.27 -28.36 -19.25
N MET A 42 9.59 -29.53 -19.85
CA MET A 42 8.56 -30.40 -20.42
C MET A 42 7.69 -31.03 -19.35
N ASP A 43 8.14 -31.24 -18.09
CA ASP A 43 7.31 -31.91 -17.08
C ASP A 43 6.10 -31.06 -16.61
N LEU A 44 6.24 -29.74 -16.41
CA LEU A 44 5.09 -28.86 -16.08
C LEU A 44 4.12 -28.70 -17.28
N GLN A 45 4.64 -28.54 -18.51
CA GLN A 45 3.81 -28.52 -19.72
C GLN A 45 3.14 -29.87 -20.00
N GLN A 46 3.77 -30.98 -19.60
CA GLN A 46 3.25 -32.33 -19.79
C GLN A 46 2.24 -32.71 -18.70
N CYS A 47 2.41 -32.23 -17.46
CA CYS A 47 1.39 -32.20 -16.42
C CYS A 47 0.15 -31.41 -16.87
N ARG A 48 0.33 -30.20 -17.43
CA ARG A 48 -0.78 -29.43 -18.04
C ARG A 48 -1.48 -30.21 -19.16
N LYS A 49 -0.72 -30.77 -20.11
CA LYS A 49 -1.28 -31.61 -21.19
C LYS A 49 -1.93 -32.92 -20.70
N TRP A 50 -1.63 -33.36 -19.48
CA TRP A 50 -2.29 -34.49 -18.80
C TRP A 50 -3.63 -34.05 -18.19
N ASN A 51 -3.66 -32.92 -17.46
CA ASN A 51 -4.88 -32.35 -16.88
C ASN A 51 -5.88 -31.84 -17.95
N GLU A 52 -5.41 -31.33 -19.10
CA GLU A 52 -6.25 -30.99 -20.25
C GLU A 52 -6.96 -32.21 -20.88
N LYS A 53 -6.48 -33.44 -20.59
CA LYS A 53 -7.01 -34.69 -21.16
C LYS A 53 -7.92 -35.49 -20.23
N GLU A 54 -7.91 -35.22 -18.92
CA GLU A 54 -8.80 -35.85 -17.94
C GLU A 54 -9.79 -34.81 -17.38
N GLU A 55 -10.98 -34.73 -18.00
CA GLU A 55 -12.24 -34.13 -17.50
C GLU A 55 -12.18 -32.96 -16.48
N GLY A 56 -11.26 -32.01 -16.65
CA GLY A 56 -11.10 -30.83 -15.78
C GLY A 56 -11.34 -29.48 -16.45
N GLN A 57 -11.94 -29.46 -17.65
CA GLN A 57 -12.03 -28.24 -18.46
C GLN A 57 -13.44 -27.96 -18.98
N LYS A 58 -14.26 -27.45 -18.07
CA LYS A 58 -14.97 -26.16 -18.20
C LYS A 58 -14.64 -25.52 -16.86
N ILE A 59 -13.88 -24.43 -16.77
CA ILE A 59 -14.39 -23.06 -16.80
C ILE A 59 -13.22 -22.17 -17.21
N LEU A 60 -13.20 -21.75 -18.46
CA LEU A 60 -12.35 -20.67 -18.96
C LEU A 60 -13.18 -20.01 -20.04
N ASP A 61 -13.96 -18.98 -19.68
CA ASP A 61 -14.43 -17.94 -20.59
C ASP A 61 -14.94 -16.73 -19.80
N THR A 62 -14.11 -15.69 -19.80
CA THR A 62 -14.41 -14.24 -19.83
C THR A 62 -14.92 -13.45 -18.60
N PRO A 63 -14.58 -12.14 -18.55
CA PRO A 63 -14.53 -11.30 -17.35
C PRO A 63 -15.78 -10.44 -17.18
N GLU A 64 -16.28 -10.33 -15.96
CA GLU A 64 -17.22 -9.29 -15.55
C GLU A 64 -16.92 -8.94 -14.09
N ALA A 65 -16.83 -7.64 -13.81
CA ALA A 65 -16.43 -7.07 -12.53
C ALA A 65 -17.25 -7.65 -11.36
N ILE A 66 -16.52 -8.09 -10.33
CA ILE A 66 -17.06 -8.56 -9.05
C ILE A 66 -17.58 -7.33 -8.31
N SER A 67 -18.89 -7.08 -8.33
CA SER A 67 -19.49 -5.99 -7.55
C SER A 67 -19.40 -6.29 -6.05
N TYR A 68 -19.39 -5.26 -5.19
CA TYR A 68 -19.38 -5.43 -3.73
C TYR A 68 -20.49 -6.36 -3.18
N GLU A 69 -21.58 -6.56 -3.92
CA GLU A 69 -22.65 -7.50 -3.55
C GLU A 69 -22.23 -8.98 -3.66
N SER A 70 -21.26 -9.31 -4.52
CA SER A 70 -20.80 -10.68 -4.75
C SER A 70 -19.90 -11.23 -3.65
N PHE A 71 -19.49 -10.40 -2.67
CA PHE A 71 -18.78 -10.85 -1.46
C PHE A 71 -19.67 -11.68 -0.50
N TYR A 72 -21.01 -11.63 -0.63
CA TYR A 72 -21.93 -12.24 0.35
C TYR A 72 -22.97 -13.22 -0.23
N ASP A 73 -23.08 -13.38 -1.55
CA ASP A 73 -24.00 -14.36 -2.17
C ASP A 73 -23.26 -15.37 -3.06
N PRO A 74 -22.76 -16.48 -2.50
CA PRO A 74 -22.16 -17.58 -3.24
C PRO A 74 -23.27 -18.45 -3.83
N GLY A 75 -24.11 -17.87 -4.70
CA GLY A 75 -24.95 -18.68 -5.58
C GLY A 75 -24.11 -19.73 -6.31
N ASP A 76 -24.72 -20.80 -6.83
CA ASP A 76 -24.13 -21.94 -7.59
C ASP A 76 -23.25 -21.49 -8.78
N ASN A 77 -22.17 -20.78 -8.51
CA ASN A 77 -21.26 -20.17 -9.46
C ASN A 77 -20.01 -21.03 -9.51
N ASP A 78 -19.97 -21.85 -10.54
CA ASP A 78 -18.88 -22.73 -10.93
C ASP A 78 -17.64 -21.91 -11.38
N TYR A 79 -17.40 -20.69 -10.90
CA TYR A 79 -16.26 -19.89 -11.36
C TYR A 79 -15.02 -20.18 -10.49
N ALA A 80 -14.07 -20.91 -11.06
CA ALA A 80 -12.75 -21.09 -10.45
C ALA A 80 -11.97 -19.77 -10.54
N VAL A 81 -11.76 -19.11 -9.39
CA VAL A 81 -10.82 -17.98 -9.30
C VAL A 81 -9.41 -18.55 -9.51
N GLN A 82 -8.78 -18.19 -10.62
CA GLN A 82 -7.35 -18.42 -10.79
C GLN A 82 -6.62 -17.41 -9.90
N MET A 83 -5.92 -17.90 -8.88
CA MET A 83 -5.29 -17.03 -7.89
C MET A 83 -3.86 -16.69 -8.29
N ASP A 84 -3.05 -17.71 -8.52
CA ASP A 84 -1.64 -17.54 -8.83
C ASP A 84 -1.07 -18.73 -9.62
N ASP A 85 -0.02 -18.46 -10.40
CA ASP A 85 0.61 -19.42 -11.29
C ASP A 85 2.13 -19.23 -11.27
N ALA A 86 2.83 -20.24 -10.73
CA ALA A 86 4.30 -20.27 -10.67
C ALA A 86 4.95 -20.13 -12.06
N PHE A 87 4.23 -20.44 -13.14
CA PHE A 87 4.74 -20.25 -14.50
C PHE A 87 5.07 -18.79 -14.80
N TRP A 88 4.23 -17.84 -14.38
CA TRP A 88 4.47 -16.41 -14.61
C TRP A 88 5.76 -15.95 -13.90
N HIS A 89 5.93 -16.36 -12.65
CA HIS A 89 7.11 -16.05 -11.85
C HIS A 89 8.38 -16.72 -12.41
N LEU A 90 8.27 -17.96 -12.92
CA LEU A 90 9.38 -18.64 -13.60
C LEU A 90 9.80 -17.95 -14.89
N GLU A 91 8.86 -17.43 -15.68
CA GLU A 91 9.17 -16.61 -16.85
C GLU A 91 9.93 -15.35 -16.43
N THR A 92 9.47 -14.65 -15.41
CA THR A 92 10.17 -13.48 -14.84
C THR A 92 11.60 -13.80 -14.41
N ILE A 93 11.81 -14.86 -13.61
CA ILE A 93 13.16 -15.30 -13.18
C ILE A 93 14.08 -15.51 -14.37
N ARG A 94 13.58 -16.14 -15.43
CA ARG A 94 14.34 -16.51 -16.62
C ARG A 94 14.63 -15.31 -17.51
N GLU A 95 13.63 -14.48 -17.80
CA GLU A 95 13.76 -13.31 -18.67
C GLU A 95 14.66 -12.25 -18.06
N LYS A 96 14.49 -11.98 -16.76
CA LYS A 96 15.32 -11.02 -16.01
C LYS A 96 16.66 -11.59 -15.58
N SER A 97 16.90 -12.90 -15.78
CA SER A 97 18.12 -13.61 -15.36
C SER A 97 18.43 -13.43 -13.86
N LEU A 98 17.38 -13.53 -13.02
CA LEU A 98 17.49 -13.33 -11.57
C LEU A 98 18.30 -14.45 -10.91
N ALA A 99 19.16 -14.09 -9.97
CA ALA A 99 20.04 -15.02 -9.25
C ALA A 99 19.32 -15.71 -8.07
N VAL A 100 18.17 -16.34 -8.34
CA VAL A 100 17.35 -17.08 -7.36
C VAL A 100 17.09 -18.52 -7.83
N ASP A 101 16.75 -19.41 -6.89
CA ASP A 101 16.29 -20.76 -7.24
C ASP A 101 14.93 -20.69 -7.94
N GLU A 102 14.71 -21.50 -8.98
CA GLU A 102 13.42 -21.55 -9.69
C GLU A 102 12.25 -21.95 -8.77
N LEU A 103 12.50 -22.68 -7.67
CA LEU A 103 11.49 -22.96 -6.63
C LEU A 103 10.98 -21.69 -5.93
N CYS A 104 11.71 -20.57 -5.98
CA CYS A 104 11.24 -19.31 -5.42
C CYS A 104 9.95 -18.81 -6.08
N ALA A 105 9.66 -19.24 -7.32
CA ALA A 105 8.39 -18.98 -8.00
C ALA A 105 7.15 -19.50 -7.24
N CYS A 106 7.34 -20.44 -6.31
CA CYS A 106 6.28 -20.99 -5.47
C CYS A 106 6.31 -20.47 -4.02
N ASN A 107 7.22 -19.57 -3.64
CA ASN A 107 7.45 -19.22 -2.22
C ASN A 107 6.20 -18.64 -1.55
N HIS A 108 5.67 -17.54 -2.08
CA HIS A 108 4.50 -16.86 -1.50
C HIS A 108 3.22 -17.72 -1.63
N MET A 109 3.07 -18.46 -2.73
CA MET A 109 2.00 -19.44 -2.90
C MET A 109 2.03 -20.52 -1.80
N ALA A 110 3.23 -21.02 -1.46
CA ALA A 110 3.41 -22.00 -0.39
C ALA A 110 3.07 -21.42 0.99
N ILE A 111 3.37 -20.14 1.23
CA ILE A 111 3.00 -19.45 2.48
C ILE A 111 1.49 -19.37 2.62
N TYR A 112 0.79 -18.88 1.60
CA TYR A 112 -0.68 -18.77 1.63
C TYR A 112 -1.34 -20.15 1.79
N LEU A 113 -0.90 -21.14 1.00
CA LEU A 113 -1.43 -22.50 1.08
C LEU A 113 -1.21 -23.12 2.47
N ARG A 114 -0.03 -22.91 3.07
CA ARG A 114 0.26 -23.38 4.44
C ARG A 114 -0.68 -22.74 5.45
N TRP A 115 -0.87 -21.42 5.40
CA TRP A 115 -1.76 -20.72 6.30
C TRP A 115 -3.20 -21.25 6.18
N CYS A 116 -3.71 -21.45 4.96
CA CYS A 116 -5.04 -22.06 4.74
C CYS A 116 -5.13 -23.50 5.27
N MET A 117 -4.06 -24.29 5.15
CA MET A 117 -4.00 -25.63 5.73
C MET A 117 -4.12 -25.55 7.25
N GLU A 118 -3.35 -24.69 7.91
CA GLU A 118 -3.33 -24.52 9.36
C GLU A 118 -4.71 -24.08 9.90
N HIS A 119 -5.43 -23.23 9.18
CA HIS A 119 -6.74 -22.67 9.55
C HIS A 119 -7.96 -23.49 9.10
N ASP A 120 -7.76 -24.75 8.66
CA ASP A 120 -8.84 -25.65 8.25
C ASP A 120 -9.70 -25.12 7.07
N LEU A 121 -9.09 -24.29 6.21
CA LEU A 121 -9.75 -23.66 5.05
C LEU A 121 -9.73 -24.51 3.78
N MET A 122 -9.19 -25.74 3.85
CA MET A 122 -9.07 -26.63 2.69
C MET A 122 -10.39 -27.36 2.38
N GLY A 123 -10.69 -27.51 1.08
CA GLY A 123 -11.94 -28.13 0.61
C GLY A 123 -11.96 -29.65 0.78
N GLU A 124 -13.17 -30.23 0.86
CA GLU A 124 -13.33 -31.68 1.10
C GLU A 124 -12.65 -32.56 0.03
N LYS A 125 -12.73 -32.16 -1.26
CA LYS A 125 -12.06 -32.87 -2.36
C LYS A 125 -10.54 -32.85 -2.20
N PHE A 126 -9.99 -31.70 -1.86
CA PHE A 126 -8.56 -31.55 -1.59
C PHE A 126 -8.14 -32.42 -0.41
N LEU A 127 -8.88 -32.42 0.69
CA LEU A 127 -8.61 -33.24 1.87
C LEU A 127 -8.73 -34.74 1.58
N ALA A 128 -9.64 -35.16 0.70
CA ALA A 128 -9.77 -36.56 0.30
C ALA A 128 -8.53 -37.08 -0.44
N GLN A 129 -7.88 -36.22 -1.25
CA GLN A 129 -6.70 -36.57 -2.03
C GLN A 129 -5.39 -36.32 -1.28
N TYR A 130 -5.27 -35.18 -0.60
CA TYR A 130 -4.05 -34.66 0.00
C TYR A 130 -4.13 -34.45 1.51
N GLY A 131 -5.13 -34.99 2.20
CA GLY A 131 -5.30 -34.82 3.65
C GLY A 131 -4.16 -35.39 4.51
N GLU A 132 -3.32 -36.29 3.97
CA GLU A 132 -2.08 -36.67 4.64
C GLU A 132 -1.04 -35.55 4.63
N VAL A 133 -0.93 -34.80 3.53
CA VAL A 133 -0.05 -33.63 3.42
C VAL A 133 -0.46 -32.57 4.44
N VAL A 134 -1.75 -32.24 4.51
CA VAL A 134 -2.28 -31.28 5.50
C VAL A 134 -1.95 -31.69 6.93
N ARG A 135 -2.15 -32.97 7.28
CA ARG A 135 -1.81 -33.49 8.62
C ARG A 135 -0.31 -33.40 8.92
N LYS A 136 0.55 -33.62 7.93
CA LYS A 136 2.01 -33.49 8.09
C LYS A 136 2.41 -32.04 8.30
N VAL A 137 1.91 -31.13 7.46
CA VAL A 137 2.16 -29.68 7.57
C VAL A 137 1.75 -29.17 8.95
N LYS A 138 0.55 -29.50 9.44
CA LYS A 138 0.08 -29.10 10.78
C LYS A 138 0.94 -29.65 11.94
N ALA A 139 1.54 -30.83 11.77
CA ALA A 139 2.28 -31.50 12.84
C ALA A 139 3.77 -31.13 12.85
N ASP A 140 4.35 -30.98 11.66
CA ASP A 140 5.76 -30.66 11.43
C ASP A 140 5.87 -30.00 10.03
N PRO A 141 5.76 -28.65 9.93
CA PRO A 141 5.77 -27.95 8.66
C PRO A 141 7.01 -28.22 7.81
N ALA A 142 8.17 -28.45 8.45
CA ALA A 142 9.42 -28.75 7.75
C ALA A 142 9.43 -30.15 7.11
N SER A 143 8.47 -31.02 7.45
CA SER A 143 8.38 -32.37 6.89
C SER A 143 7.90 -32.41 5.44
N VAL A 144 7.33 -31.31 4.92
CA VAL A 144 6.85 -31.18 3.54
C VAL A 144 7.32 -29.86 2.96
N ASP A 145 8.09 -29.90 1.88
CA ASP A 145 8.36 -28.70 1.09
C ASP A 145 7.13 -28.39 0.22
N LEU A 146 6.33 -27.42 0.65
CA LEU A 146 5.10 -27.05 -0.06
C LEU A 146 5.35 -26.42 -1.44
N ARG A 147 6.55 -25.90 -1.71
CA ARG A 147 6.91 -25.38 -3.04
C ARG A 147 7.01 -26.53 -4.05
N VAL A 148 7.63 -27.63 -3.62
CA VAL A 148 7.72 -28.88 -4.40
C VAL A 148 6.33 -29.48 -4.58
N PHE A 149 5.52 -29.53 -3.52
CA PHE A 149 4.13 -29.99 -3.61
C PHE A 149 3.30 -29.18 -4.61
N ILE A 150 3.36 -27.85 -4.56
CA ILE A 150 2.66 -26.97 -5.51
C ILE A 150 3.12 -27.26 -6.94
N ARG A 151 4.43 -27.32 -7.18
CA ARG A 151 4.99 -27.58 -8.51
C ARG A 151 4.54 -28.93 -9.08
N ASP A 152 4.66 -29.99 -8.28
CA ASP A 152 4.53 -31.38 -8.77
C ASP A 152 3.08 -31.88 -8.72
N GLU A 153 2.35 -31.61 -7.63
CA GLU A 153 1.01 -32.16 -7.39
C GLU A 153 -0.11 -31.18 -7.77
N LEU A 154 0.16 -29.86 -7.70
CA LEU A 154 -0.78 -28.80 -8.12
C LEU A 154 -0.40 -28.16 -9.45
N CYS A 155 0.57 -28.73 -10.17
CA CYS A 155 1.02 -28.24 -11.48
C CYS A 155 1.46 -26.76 -11.48
N GLY A 156 1.95 -26.26 -10.34
CA GLY A 156 2.39 -24.88 -10.18
C GLY A 156 1.26 -23.87 -9.97
N GLN A 157 0.04 -24.29 -9.65
CA GLN A 157 -1.12 -23.39 -9.63
C GLN A 157 -1.85 -23.39 -8.27
N LEU A 158 -2.31 -22.20 -7.86
CA LEU A 158 -3.33 -22.04 -6.82
C LEU A 158 -4.65 -21.62 -7.47
N HIS A 159 -5.72 -22.30 -7.09
CA HIS A 159 -7.06 -22.05 -7.59
C HIS A 159 -8.07 -22.08 -6.45
N GLY A 160 -9.16 -21.32 -6.58
CA GLY A 160 -10.19 -21.21 -5.53
C GLY A 160 -10.80 -22.56 -5.13
N SER A 161 -10.92 -23.53 -6.05
CA SER A 161 -11.51 -24.85 -5.72
C SER A 161 -10.63 -25.77 -4.85
N LEU A 162 -9.44 -25.33 -4.43
CA LEU A 162 -8.64 -25.99 -3.39
C LEU A 162 -9.28 -25.84 -2.00
N PHE A 163 -10.08 -24.79 -1.81
CA PHE A 163 -10.56 -24.36 -0.49
C PHE A 163 -12.00 -24.80 -0.21
N ASN A 164 -12.39 -24.77 1.05
CA ASN A 164 -13.78 -24.88 1.47
C ASN A 164 -14.52 -23.55 1.16
N GLN A 165 -15.80 -23.46 1.51
CA GLN A 165 -16.59 -22.27 1.21
C GLN A 165 -15.99 -20.97 1.81
N GLU A 166 -15.50 -21.03 3.04
CA GLU A 166 -14.92 -19.89 3.75
C GLU A 166 -13.56 -19.49 3.16
N GLY A 167 -12.67 -20.46 2.96
CA GLY A 167 -11.37 -20.22 2.34
C GLY A 167 -11.48 -19.74 0.90
N TRP A 168 -12.47 -20.21 0.15
CA TRP A 168 -12.77 -19.71 -1.19
C TRP A 168 -13.25 -18.26 -1.15
N ALA A 169 -14.17 -17.91 -0.23
CA ALA A 169 -14.68 -16.55 -0.11
C ALA A 169 -13.58 -15.56 0.29
N PHE A 170 -12.72 -15.94 1.23
CA PHE A 170 -11.55 -15.15 1.59
C PHE A 170 -10.56 -15.02 0.43
N ALA A 171 -10.27 -16.12 -0.29
CA ALA A 171 -9.41 -16.09 -1.46
C ALA A 171 -9.96 -15.16 -2.56
N CYS A 172 -11.27 -15.17 -2.82
CA CYS A 172 -11.90 -14.24 -3.77
C CYS A 172 -11.71 -12.78 -3.37
N CYS A 173 -11.70 -12.47 -2.08
CA CYS A 173 -11.43 -11.12 -1.58
C CYS A 173 -9.94 -10.78 -1.69
N TYR A 174 -9.08 -11.61 -1.10
CA TYR A 174 -7.67 -11.30 -0.90
C TYR A 174 -6.78 -11.56 -2.14
N TYR A 175 -7.31 -12.24 -3.16
CA TYR A 175 -6.68 -12.38 -4.48
C TYR A 175 -7.50 -11.71 -5.62
N GLY A 176 -8.59 -11.03 -5.29
CA GLY A 176 -9.55 -10.51 -6.28
C GLY A 176 -9.13 -9.23 -6.98
N GLU A 177 -9.02 -8.12 -6.23
CA GLU A 177 -8.81 -6.78 -6.78
C GLU A 177 -7.47 -6.17 -6.31
N PRO A 178 -6.53 -5.81 -7.22
CA PRO A 178 -5.17 -5.36 -6.88
C PRO A 178 -5.07 -4.03 -6.12
N ASP A 179 -6.14 -3.23 -6.13
CA ASP A 179 -6.21 -1.91 -5.48
C ASP A 179 -6.84 -1.98 -4.06
N THR A 180 -7.20 -3.18 -3.58
CA THR A 180 -7.62 -3.49 -2.20
C THR A 180 -6.60 -4.45 -1.56
N PRO A 181 -6.66 -4.81 -0.24
CA PRO A 181 -5.77 -5.83 0.32
C PRO A 181 -5.66 -7.02 -0.61
N TYR A 182 -4.45 -7.23 -1.11
CA TYR A 182 -4.16 -8.17 -2.18
C TYR A 182 -2.87 -8.88 -1.82
N PHE A 183 -2.94 -10.19 -1.64
CA PHE A 183 -1.85 -10.96 -1.04
C PHE A 183 -0.50 -10.75 -1.74
N PRO A 184 -0.39 -10.78 -3.08
CA PRO A 184 0.87 -10.45 -3.75
C PRO A 184 1.43 -9.08 -3.37
N ARG A 185 0.59 -8.07 -3.14
CA ARG A 185 1.04 -6.73 -2.75
C ARG A 185 1.41 -6.60 -1.28
N ASP A 186 0.77 -7.37 -0.40
CA ASP A 186 1.21 -7.50 0.99
C ASP A 186 2.57 -8.21 1.08
N ILE A 187 2.78 -9.23 0.24
CA ILE A 187 4.08 -9.88 0.06
C ILE A 187 5.13 -8.89 -0.47
N ASP A 188 4.80 -8.08 -1.48
CA ASP A 188 5.70 -7.06 -2.01
C ASP A 188 6.05 -6.01 -0.96
N ASN A 189 5.09 -5.55 -0.16
CA ASN A 189 5.33 -4.64 0.97
C ASN A 189 6.31 -5.24 1.97
N TYR A 190 6.05 -6.48 2.42
CA TYR A 190 6.95 -7.16 3.34
C TYR A 190 8.36 -7.34 2.75
N ALA A 191 8.46 -7.74 1.48
CA ALA A 191 9.74 -7.88 0.80
C ALA A 191 10.49 -6.55 0.71
N PHE A 192 9.76 -5.46 0.44
CA PHE A 192 10.29 -4.11 0.37
C PHE A 192 10.83 -3.63 1.71
N ASP A 193 10.15 -3.90 2.82
CA ASP A 193 10.61 -3.53 4.17
C ASP A 193 11.91 -4.26 4.57
N ILE A 194 12.09 -5.50 4.12
CA ILE A 194 13.29 -6.29 4.40
C ILE A 194 14.46 -5.94 3.48
N ILE A 195 14.19 -5.78 2.18
CA ILE A 195 15.23 -5.58 1.15
C ILE A 195 15.62 -4.10 1.02
N GLY A 196 14.67 -3.19 1.22
CA GLY A 196 14.81 -1.76 1.07
C GLY A 196 14.64 -1.25 -0.36
N LEU A 197 14.13 -0.02 -0.46
CA LEU A 197 13.83 0.68 -1.72
C LEU A 197 14.96 0.63 -2.75
N GLU A 198 16.18 1.02 -2.35
CA GLU A 198 17.32 1.12 -3.27
C GLU A 198 17.71 -0.23 -3.88
N ARG A 199 17.63 -1.31 -3.09
CA ARG A 199 18.00 -2.64 -3.55
C ARG A 199 16.89 -3.28 -4.37
N ASN A 200 15.62 -3.04 -4.06
CA ASN A 200 14.48 -3.54 -4.85
C ASN A 200 14.59 -3.12 -6.33
N PHE A 201 14.95 -1.85 -6.57
CA PHE A 201 15.09 -1.30 -7.93
C PHE A 201 16.51 -1.42 -8.52
N SER A 202 17.38 -2.24 -7.92
CA SER A 202 18.71 -2.49 -8.47
C SER A 202 18.68 -3.46 -9.66
N ASP A 203 19.75 -3.50 -10.45
CA ASP A 203 19.93 -4.47 -11.54
C ASP A 203 19.89 -5.94 -11.05
N GLU A 204 20.10 -6.19 -9.75
CA GLU A 204 20.06 -7.52 -9.12
C GLU A 204 18.62 -8.03 -8.95
N ILE A 205 17.74 -7.20 -8.37
CA ILE A 205 16.39 -7.58 -7.96
C ILE A 205 15.34 -7.24 -9.03
N GLN A 206 15.55 -6.14 -9.76
CA GLN A 206 14.71 -5.71 -10.88
C GLN A 206 13.20 -5.66 -10.55
N ASP A 207 12.87 -5.13 -9.36
CA ASP A 207 11.50 -5.00 -8.85
C ASP A 207 10.78 -6.33 -8.57
N GLU A 208 11.53 -7.37 -8.21
CA GLU A 208 10.99 -8.70 -7.87
C GLU A 208 11.43 -9.14 -6.47
N ALA A 209 11.45 -8.22 -5.50
CA ALA A 209 11.95 -8.44 -4.15
C ALA A 209 11.35 -9.70 -3.47
N TYR A 210 10.08 -10.00 -3.69
CA TYR A 210 9.42 -11.16 -3.11
C TYR A 210 10.06 -12.50 -3.50
N LEU A 211 10.69 -12.60 -4.68
CA LEU A 211 11.40 -13.82 -5.12
C LEU A 211 12.69 -14.07 -4.34
N PHE A 212 13.21 -13.04 -3.68
CA PHE A 212 14.45 -13.08 -2.89
C PHE A 212 14.19 -13.26 -1.38
N LEU A 213 12.91 -13.30 -0.97
CA LEU A 213 12.56 -13.62 0.41
C LEU A 213 13.05 -15.03 0.79
N PRO A 214 13.62 -15.19 1.99
CA PRO A 214 14.03 -16.51 2.46
C PRO A 214 12.79 -17.38 2.70
N PHE A 215 12.87 -18.66 2.32
CA PHE A 215 11.82 -19.64 2.60
C PHE A 215 12.09 -20.32 3.95
N ASP A 216 11.82 -19.61 5.04
CA ASP A 216 12.01 -20.07 6.41
C ASP A 216 10.79 -19.78 7.30
N GLU A 217 10.87 -20.24 8.55
CA GLU A 217 9.77 -20.09 9.51
C GLU A 217 9.58 -18.63 9.96
N GLU A 218 10.64 -17.81 9.98
CA GLU A 218 10.55 -16.41 10.39
C GLU A 218 9.75 -15.59 9.37
N THR A 219 10.09 -15.75 8.09
CA THR A 219 9.32 -15.16 6.99
C THR A 219 7.89 -15.70 6.93
N TYR A 220 7.69 -17.01 7.13
CA TYR A 220 6.34 -17.57 7.22
C TYR A 220 5.51 -16.90 8.31
N GLN A 221 6.01 -16.84 9.55
CA GLN A 221 5.26 -16.29 10.68
C GLN A 221 4.94 -14.79 10.49
N ALA A 222 5.87 -14.02 9.92
CA ALA A 222 5.65 -12.61 9.64
C ALA A 222 4.50 -12.41 8.64
N ILE A 223 4.53 -13.12 7.51
CA ILE A 223 3.50 -13.00 6.47
C ILE A 223 2.18 -13.64 6.92
N ALA A 224 2.24 -14.77 7.64
CA ALA A 224 1.06 -15.40 8.23
C ALA A 224 0.33 -14.45 9.18
N GLY A 225 1.05 -13.64 9.96
CA GLY A 225 0.46 -12.59 10.79
C GLY A 225 -0.31 -11.54 9.98
N VAL A 226 0.22 -11.14 8.81
CA VAL A 226 -0.49 -10.24 7.89
C VAL A 226 -1.74 -10.91 7.32
N ILE A 227 -1.64 -12.17 6.88
CA ILE A 227 -2.80 -12.92 6.38
C ILE A 227 -3.87 -13.05 7.48
N GLU A 228 -3.48 -13.34 8.72
CA GLU A 228 -4.37 -13.43 9.88
C GLU A 228 -5.14 -12.13 10.09
N GLU A 229 -4.43 -11.00 10.13
CA GLU A 229 -5.05 -9.68 10.26
C GLU A 229 -6.02 -9.41 9.11
N ARG A 230 -5.66 -9.73 7.86
CA ARG A 230 -6.57 -9.59 6.71
C ARG A 230 -7.81 -10.46 6.86
N PHE A 231 -7.66 -11.67 7.37
CA PHE A 231 -8.76 -12.60 7.57
C PHE A 231 -9.71 -12.13 8.66
N GLU A 232 -9.20 -11.67 9.81
CA GLU A 232 -10.00 -11.10 10.90
C GLU A 232 -10.76 -9.85 10.42
N ASN A 233 -10.08 -8.93 9.71
CA ASN A 233 -10.70 -7.73 9.15
C ASN A 233 -11.81 -8.08 8.16
N TRP A 234 -11.55 -9.05 7.26
CA TRP A 234 -12.54 -9.52 6.29
C TRP A 234 -13.78 -10.13 6.97
N GLN A 235 -13.60 -10.94 8.02
CA GLN A 235 -14.72 -11.51 8.77
C GLN A 235 -15.56 -10.46 9.51
N GLY A 236 -14.91 -9.40 10.00
CA GLY A 236 -15.54 -8.29 10.69
C GLY A 236 -16.12 -7.21 9.77
N GLN A 237 -15.81 -7.25 8.46
CA GLN A 237 -16.10 -6.15 7.57
C GLN A 237 -17.60 -5.97 7.33
N TYR A 238 -18.02 -4.72 7.28
CA TYR A 238 -19.37 -4.31 6.91
C TYR A 238 -19.32 -3.00 6.14
N PHE A 239 -20.13 -2.89 5.09
CA PHE A 239 -20.26 -1.69 4.27
C PHE A 239 -21.65 -1.08 4.39
N ASP A 240 -21.73 0.25 4.40
CA ASP A 240 -23.00 0.93 4.23
C ASP A 240 -23.50 0.77 2.78
N LYS A 241 -24.67 0.14 2.64
CA LYS A 241 -25.31 -0.13 1.35
C LYS A 241 -25.68 1.13 0.60
N ASP A 242 -25.93 2.23 1.32
CA ASP A 242 -26.35 3.49 0.72
C ASP A 242 -25.16 4.25 0.10
N THR A 243 -23.90 3.82 0.38
CA THR A 243 -22.68 4.48 -0.09
C THR A 243 -21.85 3.62 -1.06
N LEU A 244 -22.34 2.42 -1.44
CA LEU A 244 -21.61 1.49 -2.33
C LEU A 244 -21.20 2.10 -3.68
N GLU A 245 -22.02 3.03 -4.17
CA GLU A 245 -21.73 3.80 -5.38
C GLU A 245 -21.37 5.24 -4.99
N PRO A 246 -20.44 5.89 -5.72
CA PRO A 246 -20.10 7.29 -5.47
C PRO A 246 -21.34 8.19 -5.50
N SER A 247 -21.39 9.22 -4.66
CA SER A 247 -22.40 10.28 -4.73
C SER A 247 -22.20 11.20 -5.95
N GLU A 248 -23.04 12.21 -6.11
CA GLU A 248 -22.81 13.27 -7.10
C GLU A 248 -21.57 14.09 -6.75
N THR A 249 -21.41 14.47 -5.48
CA THR A 249 -20.23 15.16 -4.93
C THR A 249 -18.95 14.37 -5.13
N ALA A 250 -18.94 13.07 -4.80
CA ALA A 250 -17.77 12.21 -5.00
C ALA A 250 -17.36 12.15 -6.48
N ARG A 251 -18.34 12.05 -7.41
CA ARG A 251 -18.05 12.07 -8.85
C ARG A 251 -17.47 13.42 -9.29
N ALA A 252 -18.02 14.52 -8.78
CA ALA A 252 -17.54 15.87 -9.10
C ALA A 252 -16.12 16.12 -8.57
N ILE A 253 -15.79 15.66 -7.35
CA ILE A 253 -14.42 15.71 -6.81
C ILE A 253 -13.48 14.86 -7.68
N MET A 254 -13.85 13.63 -8.03
CA MET A 254 -13.03 12.79 -8.91
C MET A 254 -12.81 13.42 -10.29
N GLU A 255 -13.84 14.07 -10.86
CA GLU A 255 -13.72 14.83 -12.12
C GLU A 255 -12.79 16.03 -11.95
N TYR A 256 -12.96 16.83 -10.88
CA TYR A 256 -12.10 17.98 -10.58
C TYR A 256 -10.64 17.55 -10.50
N LEU A 257 -10.35 16.46 -9.78
CA LEU A 257 -8.99 15.94 -9.59
C LEU A 257 -8.32 15.55 -10.92
N ASP A 258 -9.08 15.02 -11.88
CA ASP A 258 -8.59 14.59 -13.20
C ASP A 258 -7.35 13.68 -13.12
N CYS A 259 -7.41 12.67 -12.25
CA CYS A 259 -6.34 11.68 -12.07
C CYS A 259 -6.90 10.28 -11.72
N LYS A 260 -6.04 9.27 -11.52
CA LYS A 260 -6.50 7.93 -11.12
C LYS A 260 -7.03 8.01 -9.69
N CYS A 261 -8.32 7.70 -9.53
CA CYS A 261 -9.02 7.67 -8.25
C CYS A 261 -9.58 6.27 -7.98
N THR A 262 -9.54 5.86 -6.71
CA THR A 262 -10.24 4.68 -6.19
C THR A 262 -11.22 5.15 -5.12
N TYR A 263 -12.50 4.80 -5.27
CA TYR A 263 -13.54 5.15 -4.31
C TYR A 263 -13.77 4.01 -3.31
N PHE A 264 -13.91 4.38 -2.04
CA PHE A 264 -14.22 3.49 -0.93
C PHE A 264 -15.56 3.91 -0.29
N PRO A 265 -16.55 3.01 -0.22
CA PRO A 265 -17.78 3.28 0.53
C PRO A 265 -17.51 3.35 2.04
N SER A 266 -18.49 3.84 2.80
CA SER A 266 -18.46 3.78 4.26
C SER A 266 -18.31 2.33 4.73
N MET A 267 -17.37 2.09 5.65
CA MET A 267 -17.07 0.76 6.17
C MET A 267 -16.81 0.76 7.68
N ALA A 268 -17.04 -0.39 8.32
CA ALA A 268 -16.82 -0.57 9.76
C ALA A 268 -15.33 -0.70 10.12
N ASP A 269 -14.51 -1.18 9.19
CA ASP A 269 -13.05 -1.29 9.35
C ASP A 269 -12.35 -0.69 8.11
N ASP A 270 -11.48 0.31 8.34
CA ASP A 270 -10.76 1.02 7.28
C ASP A 270 -9.55 0.26 6.71
N ALA A 271 -9.32 -1.00 7.08
CA ALA A 271 -8.18 -1.78 6.62
C ALA A 271 -8.04 -1.80 5.08
N LEU A 272 -9.15 -1.72 4.35
CA LEU A 272 -9.14 -1.61 2.89
C LEU A 272 -8.50 -0.29 2.43
N ILE A 273 -8.89 0.82 3.06
CA ILE A 273 -8.40 2.17 2.77
C ILE A 273 -6.90 2.25 3.11
N ILE A 274 -6.51 1.82 4.31
CA ILE A 274 -5.13 1.88 4.79
C ILE A 274 -4.20 1.04 3.91
N SER A 275 -4.64 -0.13 3.46
CA SER A 275 -3.82 -0.99 2.59
C SER A 275 -3.65 -0.41 1.21
N ALA A 276 -4.73 0.09 0.61
CA ALA A 276 -4.67 0.76 -0.68
C ALA A 276 -3.78 2.01 -0.63
N TYR A 277 -3.88 2.81 0.43
CA TYR A 277 -2.99 3.94 0.68
C TYR A 277 -1.54 3.49 0.84
N GLY A 278 -1.27 2.45 1.63
CA GLY A 278 0.07 1.89 1.83
C GLY A 278 0.71 1.40 0.52
N TYR A 279 -0.03 0.70 -0.33
CA TYR A 279 0.44 0.32 -1.66
C TYR A 279 0.72 1.53 -2.53
N ALA A 280 -0.20 2.49 -2.59
CA ALA A 280 -0.02 3.71 -3.38
C ALA A 280 1.19 4.53 -2.88
N ARG A 281 1.47 4.54 -1.58
CA ARG A 281 2.63 5.19 -0.98
C ARG A 281 3.94 4.50 -1.35
N ARG A 282 3.96 3.16 -1.44
CA ARG A 282 5.14 2.42 -1.94
C ARG A 282 5.37 2.72 -3.43
N ASP A 283 4.30 2.68 -4.23
CA ASP A 283 4.38 2.87 -5.68
C ASP A 283 4.77 4.32 -6.05
N SER A 284 4.33 5.30 -5.27
CA SER A 284 4.61 6.72 -5.49
C SER A 284 6.10 7.05 -5.56
N ALA A 285 6.95 6.24 -4.91
CA ALA A 285 8.40 6.39 -4.91
C ALA A 285 9.02 6.31 -6.33
N HIS A 286 8.34 5.69 -7.29
CA HIS A 286 8.86 5.50 -8.65
C HIS A 286 7.84 5.80 -9.78
N GLU A 287 6.54 5.80 -9.49
CA GLU A 287 5.50 6.06 -10.50
C GLU A 287 5.18 7.55 -10.73
N GLY A 288 5.70 8.46 -9.90
CA GLY A 288 5.61 9.91 -10.13
C GLY A 288 4.24 10.52 -9.82
N PHE A 289 3.65 10.13 -8.70
CA PHE A 289 2.44 10.73 -8.14
C PHE A 289 2.57 10.85 -6.61
N ILE A 290 1.63 11.51 -5.93
CA ILE A 290 1.50 11.52 -4.46
C ILE A 290 0.08 11.04 -4.09
N PRO A 291 -0.08 10.01 -3.24
CA PRO A 291 -1.40 9.54 -2.83
C PRO A 291 -2.04 10.48 -1.80
N MET A 292 -3.32 10.80 -1.99
CA MET A 292 -4.15 11.55 -1.04
C MET A 292 -5.45 10.80 -0.80
N LEU A 293 -5.84 10.66 0.46
CA LEU A 293 -7.19 10.28 0.88
C LEU A 293 -8.03 11.55 1.00
N ILE A 294 -9.15 11.60 0.29
CA ILE A 294 -10.01 12.77 0.20
C ILE A 294 -11.43 12.35 0.62
N MET A 295 -12.05 13.11 1.51
CA MET A 295 -13.42 12.86 1.92
C MET A 295 -14.36 13.02 0.71
N ALA A 296 -15.09 11.96 0.36
CA ALA A 296 -15.75 11.88 -0.95
C ALA A 296 -17.06 12.68 -1.02
N ASP A 297 -17.78 12.75 0.08
CA ASP A 297 -19.09 13.40 0.17
C ASP A 297 -19.00 14.79 0.83
N ASP A 298 -17.89 15.49 0.58
CA ASP A 298 -17.61 16.81 1.14
C ASP A 298 -17.84 17.91 0.09
N GLU A 299 -19.06 18.43 0.05
CA GLU A 299 -19.46 19.51 -0.88
C GLU A 299 -18.74 20.83 -0.56
N THR A 300 -18.50 21.11 0.73
CA THR A 300 -17.75 22.29 1.17
C THR A 300 -16.32 22.23 0.63
N LEU A 301 -15.70 21.04 0.66
CA LEU A 301 -14.37 20.87 0.06
C LEU A 301 -14.42 21.17 -1.44
N LEU A 302 -15.38 20.62 -2.18
CA LEU A 302 -15.52 20.90 -3.61
C LEU A 302 -15.68 22.40 -3.89
N GLU A 303 -16.54 23.09 -3.14
CA GLU A 303 -16.72 24.54 -3.23
C GLU A 303 -15.40 25.28 -3.01
N CYS A 304 -14.67 24.96 -1.94
CA CYS A 304 -13.36 25.54 -1.64
C CYS A 304 -12.35 25.33 -2.77
N LEU A 305 -12.26 24.11 -3.31
CA LEU A 305 -11.35 23.76 -4.41
C LEU A 305 -11.66 24.56 -5.68
N VAL A 306 -12.94 24.72 -6.01
CA VAL A 306 -13.38 25.48 -7.20
C VAL A 306 -13.15 26.97 -6.99
N MET A 307 -13.55 27.53 -5.85
CA MET A 307 -13.38 28.96 -5.55
C MET A 307 -11.92 29.40 -5.55
N ASN A 308 -11.01 28.58 -5.02
CA ASN A 308 -9.59 28.93 -4.98
C ASN A 308 -8.90 28.74 -6.34
N ALA A 309 -9.35 27.78 -7.15
CA ALA A 309 -8.81 27.57 -8.50
C ALA A 309 -9.34 28.58 -9.53
N ASP A 310 -10.63 28.95 -9.43
CA ASP A 310 -11.30 29.93 -10.28
C ASP A 310 -12.17 30.90 -9.45
N PRO A 311 -11.55 31.94 -8.86
CA PRO A 311 -12.27 32.92 -8.02
C PRO A 311 -13.33 33.74 -8.77
N GLU A 312 -13.31 33.72 -10.11
CA GLU A 312 -14.28 34.42 -10.95
C GLU A 312 -15.46 33.52 -11.34
N ASN A 313 -15.44 32.24 -10.96
CA ASN A 313 -16.57 31.34 -11.16
C ASN A 313 -17.77 31.80 -10.32
N ASP A 314 -18.86 32.16 -10.99
CA ASP A 314 -20.12 32.58 -10.38
C ASP A 314 -21.23 31.51 -10.49
N ALA A 315 -20.90 30.36 -11.07
CA ALA A 315 -21.78 29.20 -11.17
C ALA A 315 -21.74 28.35 -9.90
N ASP A 316 -22.53 27.27 -9.91
CA ASP A 316 -22.50 26.26 -8.86
C ASP A 316 -21.14 25.53 -8.83
N CYS A 317 -20.70 25.03 -7.67
CA CYS A 317 -19.46 24.28 -7.51
C CYS A 317 -19.41 22.99 -8.35
N TYR A 318 -20.54 22.45 -8.81
CA TYR A 318 -20.58 21.34 -9.76
C TYR A 318 -20.32 21.74 -11.23
N GLU A 319 -20.28 23.04 -11.55
CA GLU A 319 -20.14 23.57 -12.91
C GLU A 319 -18.77 24.24 -13.16
N PHE A 320 -17.67 23.63 -12.72
CA PHE A 320 -16.31 24.14 -12.95
C PHE A 320 -15.76 23.85 -14.37
N ASP A 321 -14.88 24.72 -14.88
CA ASP A 321 -14.11 24.46 -16.11
C ASP A 321 -12.75 23.85 -15.79
N LEU A 322 -12.58 22.56 -16.14
CA LEU A 322 -11.32 21.83 -15.98
C LEU A 322 -10.13 22.54 -16.60
N LYS A 323 -10.31 23.30 -17.69
CA LYS A 323 -9.20 24.05 -18.29
C LYS A 323 -8.71 25.18 -17.40
N THR A 324 -9.62 25.91 -16.75
CA THR A 324 -9.25 26.95 -15.78
C THR A 324 -8.52 26.34 -14.59
N VAL A 325 -9.03 25.21 -14.08
CA VAL A 325 -8.39 24.44 -13.00
C VAL A 325 -6.97 23.98 -13.38
N GLU A 326 -6.79 23.45 -14.60
CA GLU A 326 -5.47 23.09 -15.12
C GLU A 326 -4.52 24.29 -15.25
N GLU A 327 -5.02 25.43 -15.72
CA GLU A 327 -4.24 26.66 -15.85
C GLU A 327 -3.80 27.19 -14.48
N TYR A 328 -4.68 27.13 -13.48
CA TYR A 328 -4.37 27.41 -12.08
C TYR A 328 -3.27 26.49 -11.56
N ARG A 329 -3.42 25.16 -11.71
CA ARG A 329 -2.41 24.15 -11.31
C ARG A 329 -1.05 24.47 -11.92
N LYS A 330 -1.00 24.70 -13.24
CA LYS A 330 0.25 25.04 -13.95
C LYS A 330 0.89 26.32 -13.42
N LYS A 331 0.07 27.34 -13.11
CA LYS A 331 0.55 28.61 -12.54
C LYS A 331 1.13 28.41 -11.14
N MET A 332 0.46 27.65 -10.27
CA MET A 332 0.92 27.37 -8.91
C MET A 332 2.21 26.54 -8.91
N LEU A 333 2.28 25.49 -9.73
CA LEU A 333 3.48 24.65 -9.85
C LEU A 333 4.68 25.40 -10.47
N ALA A 334 4.44 26.41 -11.30
CA ALA A 334 5.50 27.24 -11.88
C ALA A 334 6.00 28.35 -10.93
N ALA A 335 5.23 28.69 -9.89
CA ALA A 335 5.61 29.71 -8.93
C ALA A 335 6.72 29.20 -7.98
N PRO A 336 7.65 30.07 -7.56
CA PRO A 336 8.64 29.68 -6.56
C PRO A 336 7.97 29.47 -5.19
N VAL A 337 8.23 28.32 -4.57
CA VAL A 337 7.77 28.03 -3.20
C VAL A 337 8.43 29.00 -2.22
N LYS A 338 7.64 29.61 -1.31
CA LYS A 338 8.13 30.51 -0.25
C LYS A 338 9.09 29.76 0.70
N ASP A 339 9.85 30.51 1.50
CA ASP A 339 10.66 29.91 2.58
C ASP A 339 9.73 29.48 3.72
N GLY A 340 9.51 28.16 3.84
CA GLY A 340 8.60 27.60 4.83
C GLY A 340 8.98 27.93 6.27
N LYS A 341 10.27 28.02 6.59
CA LYS A 341 10.70 28.38 7.95
C LYS A 341 10.33 29.83 8.27
N ALA A 342 10.54 30.74 7.31
CA ALA A 342 10.17 32.13 7.50
C ALA A 342 8.64 32.31 7.64
N VAL A 343 7.85 31.55 6.86
CA VAL A 343 6.38 31.53 6.99
C VAL A 343 5.97 31.06 8.38
N LEU A 344 6.54 29.96 8.88
CA LEU A 344 6.24 29.43 10.21
C LEU A 344 6.66 30.40 11.33
N GLU A 345 7.84 31.02 11.21
CA GLU A 345 8.31 32.04 12.17
C GLU A 345 7.40 33.28 12.20
N GLU A 346 6.87 33.70 11.05
CA GLU A 346 5.93 34.82 10.96
C GLU A 346 4.60 34.49 11.66
N VAL A 347 4.02 33.32 11.41
CA VAL A 347 2.76 32.93 12.05
C VAL A 347 2.93 32.71 13.55
N ILE A 348 4.03 32.11 14.01
CA ILE A 348 4.36 32.02 15.45
C ILE A 348 4.49 33.42 16.06
N GLY A 349 5.10 34.36 15.34
CA GLY A 349 5.20 35.75 15.77
C GLY A 349 3.83 36.39 16.02
N ARG A 350 2.88 36.19 15.10
CA ARG A 350 1.49 36.66 15.25
C ARG A 350 0.82 36.05 16.49
N ARG A 351 0.95 34.73 16.70
CA ARG A 351 0.40 34.06 17.89
C ARG A 351 0.95 34.63 19.20
N LYS A 352 2.23 34.99 19.23
CA LYS A 352 2.84 35.65 20.39
C LYS A 352 2.26 37.03 20.66
N GLU A 353 2.04 37.81 19.61
CA GLU A 353 1.40 39.13 19.74
C GLU A 353 -0.05 39.00 20.24
N GLU A 354 -0.81 38.02 19.73
CA GLU A 354 -2.18 37.72 20.18
C GLU A 354 -2.21 37.31 21.66
N ALA A 355 -1.30 36.41 22.08
CA ALA A 355 -1.18 36.01 23.48
C ALA A 355 -0.83 37.19 24.40
N GLU A 356 0.08 38.08 23.97
CA GLU A 356 0.43 39.30 24.72
C GLU A 356 -0.79 40.24 24.85
N ASP A 357 -1.57 40.42 23.79
CA ASP A 357 -2.78 41.25 23.78
C ASP A 357 -3.88 40.70 24.71
N ASP A 358 -3.99 39.37 24.83
CA ASP A 358 -4.88 38.68 25.75
C ASP A 358 -4.32 38.57 27.19
N GLY A 359 -3.10 39.04 27.41
CA GLY A 359 -2.43 39.07 28.72
C GLY A 359 -1.97 37.70 29.21
N MET A 360 -1.71 36.78 28.27
CA MET A 360 -1.19 35.44 28.51
C MET A 360 0.34 35.43 28.38
N ASP A 361 1.03 34.68 29.25
CA ASP A 361 2.47 34.47 29.16
C ASP A 361 2.77 33.31 28.20
N TRP A 362 3.58 33.56 27.16
CA TRP A 362 3.90 32.54 26.16
C TRP A 362 4.58 31.30 26.76
N GLU A 363 5.47 31.48 27.75
CA GLU A 363 6.18 30.34 28.33
C GLU A 363 5.33 29.60 29.36
N GLU A 364 4.61 30.31 30.22
CA GLU A 364 3.81 29.69 31.28
C GLU A 364 2.43 29.21 30.81
N ASP A 365 1.72 30.00 30.00
CA ASP A 365 0.31 29.75 29.66
C ASP A 365 0.12 29.04 28.31
N ILE A 366 1.06 29.16 27.36
CA ILE A 366 0.93 28.60 26.01
C ILE A 366 1.87 27.41 25.77
N LEU A 367 3.17 27.54 26.11
CA LEU A 367 4.15 26.47 25.89
C LEU A 367 3.87 25.25 26.77
N GLY A 368 3.72 25.43 28.08
CA GLY A 368 3.46 24.32 29.00
C GLY A 368 4.60 23.29 29.09
N GLU A 369 4.31 22.16 29.77
CA GLU A 369 5.25 21.03 29.89
C GLU A 369 4.95 19.96 28.83
N MET A 370 6.00 19.28 28.36
CA MET A 370 5.84 18.16 27.42
C MET A 370 5.41 16.90 28.15
N ASP A 371 4.12 16.81 28.46
CA ASP A 371 3.42 15.71 29.14
C ASP A 371 1.93 15.69 28.74
N GLY A 372 1.25 14.59 29.01
CA GLY A 372 -0.20 14.44 28.82
C GLY A 372 -0.64 14.18 27.38
N GLY A 373 0.30 13.95 26.45
CA GLY A 373 0.01 13.56 25.08
C GLY A 373 -0.33 12.08 24.94
N TYR A 374 -0.91 11.72 23.80
CA TYR A 374 -1.19 10.35 23.39
C TYR A 374 -0.49 10.04 22.06
N ASP A 375 -0.25 8.77 21.74
CA ASP A 375 0.26 8.37 20.44
C ASP A 375 -0.85 8.41 19.37
N ASN A 376 -0.54 8.97 18.21
CA ASN A 376 -1.39 8.99 17.03
C ASN A 376 -0.65 8.36 15.84
N CYS A 377 -1.06 7.15 15.49
CA CYS A 377 -0.48 6.39 14.38
C CYS A 377 -1.56 5.94 13.37
N ARG A 378 -2.74 6.56 13.38
CA ARG A 378 -3.86 6.20 12.50
C ARG A 378 -4.60 7.46 12.05
N PHE A 379 -4.96 7.49 10.77
CA PHE A 379 -5.78 8.57 10.25
C PHE A 379 -7.18 8.58 10.88
N SER A 380 -7.71 9.76 11.18
CA SER A 380 -8.96 9.92 11.94
C SER A 380 -10.02 10.73 11.23
N SER A 381 -9.68 11.63 10.31
CA SER A 381 -10.63 12.59 9.73
C SER A 381 -11.80 11.95 8.99
N TYR A 382 -11.57 10.79 8.36
CA TYR A 382 -12.66 10.07 7.70
C TYR A 382 -13.53 9.23 8.66
N TRP A 383 -13.33 9.29 9.97
CA TRP A 383 -14.20 8.63 10.95
C TRP A 383 -15.25 9.62 11.46
N THR A 384 -16.53 9.34 11.21
CA THR A 384 -17.60 10.22 11.70
C THR A 384 -17.70 10.13 13.24
N PRO A 385 -17.64 11.26 13.98
CA PRO A 385 -17.82 11.25 15.42
C PRO A 385 -19.16 10.62 15.84
N GLY A 386 -19.09 9.59 16.69
CA GLY A 386 -20.26 8.87 17.18
C GLY A 386 -20.86 7.85 16.21
N SER A 387 -20.23 7.61 15.06
CA SER A 387 -20.48 6.48 14.16
C SER A 387 -19.46 5.37 14.42
N ASP A 388 -19.84 4.12 14.18
CA ASP A 388 -18.94 2.98 14.14
C ASP A 388 -18.44 2.70 12.70
N MET A 389 -18.51 3.70 11.81
CA MET A 389 -18.15 3.57 10.39
C MET A 389 -17.41 4.81 9.88
N THR A 390 -16.58 4.59 8.86
CA THR A 390 -15.97 5.67 8.09
C THR A 390 -16.99 6.43 7.24
N CYS A 391 -16.67 7.66 6.89
CA CYS A 391 -17.23 8.35 5.73
C CYS A 391 -16.76 7.66 4.43
N PRO A 392 -17.41 7.92 3.28
CA PRO A 392 -16.86 7.53 1.99
C PRO A 392 -15.59 8.32 1.66
N VAL A 393 -14.60 7.64 1.05
CA VAL A 393 -13.25 8.18 0.83
C VAL A 393 -12.79 7.93 -0.60
N ILE A 394 -12.08 8.88 -1.19
CA ILE A 394 -11.39 8.75 -2.48
C ILE A 394 -9.89 8.67 -2.22
N LEU A 395 -9.24 7.60 -2.69
CA LEU A 395 -7.79 7.56 -2.85
C LEU A 395 -7.42 8.11 -4.22
N ALA A 396 -6.82 9.30 -4.25
CA ALA A 396 -6.37 9.98 -5.46
C ALA A 396 -4.85 9.85 -5.65
N ARG A 397 -4.41 9.47 -6.86
CA ARG A 397 -3.00 9.47 -7.25
C ARG A 397 -2.65 10.79 -7.94
N ILE A 398 -2.36 11.82 -7.14
CA ILE A 398 -2.15 13.18 -7.61
C ILE A 398 -0.84 13.26 -8.43
N PRO A 399 -0.88 13.66 -9.72
CA PRO A 399 0.26 13.54 -10.64
C PRO A 399 1.27 14.70 -10.47
N VAL A 400 1.82 14.83 -9.26
CA VAL A 400 2.84 15.82 -8.91
C VAL A 400 4.11 15.13 -8.45
N LYS A 401 5.24 15.84 -8.51
CA LYS A 401 6.55 15.25 -8.24
C LYS A 401 6.90 15.29 -6.75
N ASN A 402 6.56 16.40 -6.09
CA ASN A 402 6.93 16.62 -4.70
C ASN A 402 5.68 16.61 -3.80
N PRO A 403 5.77 16.09 -2.55
CA PRO A 403 4.63 16.01 -1.64
C PRO A 403 3.88 17.32 -1.42
N TRP A 404 4.59 18.44 -1.27
CA TRP A 404 3.95 19.74 -1.05
C TRP A 404 3.22 20.28 -2.29
N GLU A 405 3.47 19.74 -3.48
CA GLU A 405 2.80 20.18 -4.72
C GLU A 405 1.34 19.74 -4.80
N VAL A 406 0.90 18.81 -3.93
CA VAL A 406 -0.50 18.36 -3.90
C VAL A 406 -1.47 19.52 -3.69
N PHE A 407 -1.09 20.55 -2.93
CA PHE A 407 -1.92 21.73 -2.69
C PHE A 407 -2.17 22.56 -3.96
N ALA A 408 -1.35 22.43 -5.01
CA ALA A 408 -1.67 23.05 -6.30
C ALA A 408 -2.84 22.35 -7.00
N CYS A 409 -3.01 21.04 -6.78
CA CYS A 409 -4.13 20.25 -7.28
C CYS A 409 -5.34 20.28 -6.33
N LEU A 410 -5.08 20.51 -5.05
CA LEU A 410 -6.03 20.60 -3.94
C LEU A 410 -5.87 21.96 -3.24
N PRO A 411 -6.29 23.08 -3.85
CA PRO A 411 -6.15 24.40 -3.24
C PRO A 411 -7.14 24.61 -2.10
N PHE A 412 -6.88 23.92 -0.99
CA PHE A 412 -7.50 24.08 0.32
C PHE A 412 -6.99 25.37 1.00
N GLY A 413 -7.74 25.83 2.01
CA GLY A 413 -7.43 26.99 2.84
C GLY A 413 -7.79 28.37 2.25
N ASN A 414 -7.27 29.44 2.86
CA ASN A 414 -7.64 30.84 2.61
C ASN A 414 -8.99 31.27 3.27
N TRP A 415 -9.34 30.65 4.40
CA TRP A 415 -10.47 31.00 5.29
C TRP A 415 -10.09 30.72 6.75
N ASN A 416 -10.79 31.31 7.73
CA ASN A 416 -10.67 31.03 9.18
C ASN A 416 -9.23 30.74 9.68
N GLU A 417 -8.29 31.61 9.31
CA GLU A 417 -6.84 31.48 9.60
C GLU A 417 -6.11 30.30 8.94
N CYS A 418 -6.82 29.40 8.25
CA CYS A 418 -6.21 28.41 7.38
C CYS A 418 -5.36 29.06 6.30
N PRO A 419 -4.07 28.71 6.20
CA PRO A 419 -3.13 29.34 5.27
C PRO A 419 -3.56 29.23 3.80
N ASP A 420 -3.09 30.17 2.98
CA ASP A 420 -3.30 30.09 1.53
C ASP A 420 -2.49 28.94 0.89
N THR A 421 -2.81 28.59 -0.36
CA THR A 421 -2.11 27.52 -1.09
C THR A 421 -0.58 27.71 -1.12
N SER A 422 -0.09 28.95 -1.24
CA SER A 422 1.36 29.21 -1.28
C SER A 422 2.02 28.99 0.07
N GLU A 423 1.32 29.22 1.17
CA GLU A 423 1.79 29.02 2.54
C GLU A 423 1.70 27.55 2.94
N LEU A 424 0.62 26.86 2.59
CA LEU A 424 0.48 25.41 2.71
C LEU A 424 1.65 24.68 2.02
N MET A 425 1.93 25.03 0.75
CA MET A 425 3.06 24.46 0.01
C MET A 425 4.41 24.74 0.69
N ALA A 426 4.58 25.92 1.29
CA ALA A 426 5.84 26.31 1.92
C ALA A 426 6.07 25.56 3.24
N ALA A 427 5.06 25.50 4.11
CA ALA A 427 5.11 24.77 5.37
C ALA A 427 5.31 23.26 5.12
N ALA A 428 4.51 22.67 4.22
CA ALA A 428 4.62 21.26 3.89
C ALA A 428 5.98 20.90 3.28
N LYS A 429 6.55 21.78 2.44
CA LYS A 429 7.91 21.57 1.92
C LYS A 429 8.94 21.55 3.04
N TYR A 430 8.88 22.52 3.95
CA TYR A 430 9.79 22.58 5.08
C TYR A 430 9.66 21.33 5.97
N TRP A 431 8.43 20.92 6.31
CA TRP A 431 8.21 19.72 7.13
C TRP A 431 8.62 18.43 6.44
N PHE A 432 8.43 18.31 5.13
CA PHE A 432 8.97 17.19 4.37
C PHE A 432 10.50 17.15 4.46
N GLU A 433 11.19 18.27 4.25
CA GLU A 433 12.64 18.35 4.33
C GLU A 433 13.19 18.09 5.74
N GLN A 434 12.46 18.49 6.79
CA GLN A 434 12.89 18.38 8.19
C GLN A 434 12.54 17.05 8.85
N TYR A 435 11.38 16.49 8.51
CA TYR A 435 10.75 15.38 9.24
C TYR A 435 10.27 14.26 8.31
N GLY A 436 10.23 14.47 6.98
CA GLY A 436 9.68 13.52 6.03
C GLY A 436 8.15 13.50 6.00
N ALA A 437 7.49 14.53 6.59
CA ALA A 437 6.04 14.62 6.63
C ALA A 437 5.44 14.82 5.23
N VAL A 438 4.46 13.99 4.87
CA VAL A 438 3.78 14.00 3.56
C VAL A 438 2.28 14.19 3.80
N PRO A 439 1.61 15.15 3.14
CA PRO A 439 0.14 15.25 3.22
C PRO A 439 -0.52 13.93 2.80
N ALA A 440 -1.53 13.51 3.55
CA ALA A 440 -2.12 12.18 3.41
C ALA A 440 -3.65 12.17 3.36
N VAL A 441 -4.31 12.98 4.20
CA VAL A 441 -5.78 13.02 4.30
C VAL A 441 -6.27 14.47 4.24
N MET A 442 -7.40 14.72 3.57
CA MET A 442 -8.00 16.05 3.47
C MET A 442 -9.53 15.99 3.48
N SER A 443 -10.14 16.86 4.28
CA SER A 443 -11.56 17.27 4.21
C SER A 443 -11.64 18.79 3.93
N HIS A 444 -12.82 19.39 4.07
CA HIS A 444 -13.00 20.84 4.00
C HIS A 444 -12.41 21.62 5.18
N ASP A 445 -12.11 20.98 6.31
CA ASP A 445 -11.61 21.62 7.52
C ASP A 445 -10.47 20.85 8.21
N GLU A 446 -10.15 19.64 7.75
CA GLU A 446 -9.10 18.79 8.33
C GLU A 446 -8.00 18.47 7.30
N LEU A 447 -6.78 18.37 7.81
CA LEU A 447 -5.60 17.96 7.05
C LEU A 447 -4.73 17.03 7.90
N GLU A 448 -4.32 15.90 7.35
CA GLU A 448 -3.41 14.97 8.04
C GLU A 448 -2.12 14.75 7.25
N PHE A 449 -1.02 14.52 7.94
CA PHE A 449 0.28 14.16 7.37
C PHE A 449 0.75 12.81 7.89
N ASP A 450 1.31 11.99 7.00
CA ASP A 450 2.01 10.74 7.31
C ASP A 450 3.52 11.01 7.45
N LEU A 451 4.14 10.41 8.47
CA LEU A 451 5.56 10.50 8.74
C LEU A 451 6.19 9.11 8.73
N PRO A 452 7.41 8.96 8.17
CA PRO A 452 8.11 7.68 8.19
C PRO A 452 8.53 7.25 9.61
N ARG A 453 8.59 8.20 10.55
CA ARG A 453 8.90 7.97 11.97
C ARG A 453 8.51 9.21 12.79
N PRO A 454 8.23 9.05 14.11
CA PRO A 454 7.96 10.18 14.98
C PRO A 454 9.11 11.18 15.04
N VAL A 455 8.79 12.43 15.39
CA VAL A 455 9.82 13.45 15.58
C VAL A 455 10.70 13.10 16.78
N SER A 456 11.98 13.48 16.71
CA SER A 456 12.87 13.31 17.87
C SER A 456 12.39 14.15 19.04
N ARG A 457 12.51 13.61 20.26
CA ARG A 457 12.13 14.28 21.50
C ARG A 457 12.74 15.68 21.64
N GLU A 458 13.96 15.89 21.15
CA GLU A 458 14.66 17.19 21.19
C GLU A 458 14.04 18.25 20.26
N ARG A 459 13.31 17.83 19.24
CA ARG A 459 12.65 18.72 18.24
C ARG A 459 11.15 18.83 18.44
N ALA A 460 10.58 18.04 19.34
CA ALA A 460 9.13 17.95 19.54
C ALA A 460 8.50 19.31 19.87
N MET A 461 9.13 20.08 20.77
CA MET A 461 8.66 21.42 21.15
C MET A 461 8.77 22.44 20.00
N GLU A 462 9.80 22.32 19.16
CA GLU A 462 9.95 23.17 17.96
C GLU A 462 8.83 22.85 16.96
N ALA A 463 8.63 21.57 16.65
CA ALA A 463 7.57 21.12 15.73
C ALA A 463 6.17 21.48 16.25
N ALA A 464 5.90 21.33 17.55
CA ALA A 464 4.61 21.70 18.12
C ALA A 464 4.35 23.21 18.05
N ALA A 465 5.37 24.04 18.30
CA ALA A 465 5.23 25.49 18.14
C ALA A 465 5.00 25.90 16.66
N GLU A 466 5.68 25.22 15.71
CA GLU A 466 5.42 25.37 14.28
C GLU A 466 3.97 25.02 13.92
N GLN A 467 3.45 23.89 14.41
CA GLN A 467 2.09 23.45 14.17
C GLN A 467 1.06 24.40 14.79
N TYR A 468 1.25 24.82 16.04
CA TYR A 468 0.37 25.80 16.70
C TYR A 468 0.34 27.15 15.97
N GLY A 469 1.50 27.60 15.48
CA GLY A 469 1.56 28.80 14.65
C GLY A 469 0.73 28.67 13.37
N PHE A 470 0.81 27.51 12.72
CA PHE A 470 0.16 27.21 11.45
C PHE A 470 -1.35 26.92 11.57
N CYS A 471 -1.76 26.28 12.66
CA CYS A 471 -3.10 25.83 12.97
C CYS A 471 -3.29 25.98 14.49
N PRO A 472 -3.85 27.12 14.94
CA PRO A 472 -3.93 27.42 16.38
C PRO A 472 -4.99 26.60 17.12
N ASP A 473 -5.92 25.97 16.39
CA ASP A 473 -6.97 25.13 16.95
C ASP A 473 -6.39 23.77 17.38
N LEU A 474 -5.89 23.70 18.61
CA LEU A 474 -5.21 22.52 19.16
C LEU A 474 -6.17 21.43 19.66
N ASP A 475 -7.13 21.00 18.84
CA ASP A 475 -8.14 19.99 19.24
C ASP A 475 -7.53 18.63 19.66
N GLN A 476 -6.35 18.33 19.13
CA GLN A 476 -5.53 17.14 19.43
C GLN A 476 -4.64 17.26 20.68
N SER A 477 -4.64 18.40 21.36
CA SER A 477 -3.88 18.61 22.59
C SER A 477 -4.77 18.39 23.81
N GLY A 478 -4.37 17.51 24.74
CA GLY A 478 -5.22 17.11 25.86
C GLY A 478 -5.62 18.28 26.78
N ASP A 479 -4.74 19.27 26.92
CA ASP A 479 -4.94 20.45 27.76
C ASP A 479 -4.89 21.79 27.01
N GLY A 480 -4.79 21.79 25.68
CA GLY A 480 -4.69 23.02 24.89
C GLY A 480 -3.28 23.60 24.77
N SER A 481 -2.24 22.95 25.32
CA SER A 481 -0.87 23.49 25.33
C SER A 481 0.01 22.97 24.18
N ILE A 482 1.02 23.75 23.80
CA ILE A 482 2.06 23.32 22.85
C ILE A 482 2.84 22.12 23.42
N GLY A 483 2.98 22.03 24.75
CA GLY A 483 3.69 20.97 25.44
C GLY A 483 2.99 19.63 25.30
N SER A 484 1.67 19.57 25.51
CA SER A 484 0.93 18.32 25.30
C SER A 484 0.89 17.93 23.82
N LEU A 485 0.81 18.89 22.90
CA LEU A 485 1.01 18.62 21.46
C LEU A 485 2.42 18.05 21.20
N ALA A 486 3.48 18.66 21.75
CA ALA A 486 4.84 18.15 21.60
C ALA A 486 4.95 16.71 22.10
N ASP A 487 4.29 16.39 23.22
CA ASP A 487 4.24 15.04 23.78
C ASP A 487 3.53 14.04 22.85
N VAL A 488 2.48 14.47 22.13
CA VAL A 488 1.88 13.71 21.02
C VAL A 488 2.90 13.50 19.90
N LEU A 489 3.52 14.57 19.38
CA LEU A 489 4.33 14.50 18.15
C LEU A 489 5.53 13.55 18.23
N TRP A 490 6.22 13.44 19.39
CA TRP A 490 7.39 12.56 19.49
C TRP A 490 7.04 11.06 19.61
N GLN A 491 5.75 10.74 19.73
CA GLN A 491 5.23 9.37 19.82
C GLN A 491 4.43 8.98 18.57
N SER A 492 4.07 9.95 17.73
CA SER A 492 3.11 9.81 16.62
C SER A 492 3.78 9.76 15.24
N THR A 493 3.22 8.95 14.35
CA THR A 493 3.56 8.97 12.91
C THR A 493 2.53 9.71 12.07
N VAL A 494 1.40 10.10 12.66
CA VAL A 494 0.37 10.92 12.01
C VAL A 494 0.32 12.28 12.69
N TRP A 495 0.33 13.34 11.89
CA TRP A 495 -0.03 14.68 12.33
C TRP A 495 -1.42 15.01 11.84
N TYR A 496 -2.22 15.64 12.69
CA TYR A 496 -3.58 16.07 12.39
C TYR A 496 -3.62 17.60 12.42
N PHE A 497 -4.58 18.22 11.75
CA PHE A 497 -4.82 19.66 11.76
C PHE A 497 -6.31 19.86 11.51
N TRP A 498 -6.94 20.80 12.22
CA TRP A 498 -8.35 21.13 12.09
C TRP A 498 -8.52 22.65 12.21
N TRP A 499 -9.43 23.24 11.43
CA TRP A 499 -9.77 24.67 11.49
C TRP A 499 -11.30 24.83 11.63
N ASP A 500 -11.77 25.69 12.54
CA ASP A 500 -13.22 25.98 12.75
C ASP A 500 -13.89 26.70 11.57
#